data_AF-A0A0S7XIA7-F1
#
_entry.id   AF-A0A0S7XIA7-F1
#
_cell.length_a   1.000
_cell.length_b   1.000
_cell.length_c   1.000
_cell.angle_alpha   90.00
_cell.angle_beta   90.00
_cell.angle_gamma   90.00
#
_symmetry.space_group_name_H-M   'P 1'
#
loop_
_entity.id
_entity.type
_entity.pdbx_description
1 polymer ?
#
loop_
_entity_poly.entity_id
_entity_poly.type
_entity_poly.pdbx_seq_one_letter_code
_entity_poly.pdbx_strand_id
1 'polypeptide(L)'
;MNRRKYISTTLLITTILLLLSGVFSPVYSQSVPIPSIHIAIGEAEEPGDLAVTLKILFLITILSIAPTILIMLTSFTRMVVVFSFLRHAMGTQQMPPNQVIISLALFLTFFIMTPVWNEINHNALQPFLAKEISYEKALDQVAKPLREF
;
A
#
# COMPACT_ATOMS: atom_id res chain seq x y z
N MET A 1 11.10 63.98 -17.99
CA MET A 1 10.60 63.40 -16.72
C MET A 1 10.02 61.97 -16.90
N ASN A 2 10.61 61.09 -17.74
CA ASN A 2 10.04 59.76 -18.04
C ASN A 2 10.90 58.55 -17.62
N ARG A 3 12.15 58.74 -17.16
CA ARG A 3 13.04 57.61 -16.80
C ARG A 3 12.65 56.88 -15.51
N ARG A 4 12.07 57.58 -14.51
CA ARG A 4 11.63 56.96 -13.25
C ARG A 4 10.43 56.00 -13.42
N LYS A 5 9.52 56.27 -14.36
CA LYS A 5 8.35 55.40 -14.61
C LYS A 5 8.77 54.07 -15.25
N TYR A 6 9.69 54.08 -16.22
CA TYR A 6 10.19 52.84 -16.84
C TYR A 6 10.94 51.95 -15.84
N ILE A 7 11.75 52.53 -14.95
CA ILE A 7 12.48 51.77 -13.93
C ILE A 7 11.50 51.10 -12.95
N SER A 8 10.43 51.80 -12.54
CA SER A 8 9.38 51.23 -11.68
C SER A 8 8.62 50.10 -12.37
N THR A 9 8.27 50.23 -13.65
CA THR A 9 7.55 49.17 -14.39
C THR A 9 8.42 47.95 -14.64
N THR A 10 9.71 48.14 -14.97
CA THR A 10 10.64 47.01 -15.14
C THR A 10 10.87 46.28 -13.82
N LEU A 11 10.94 46.99 -12.69
CA LEU A 11 11.12 46.40 -11.36
C LEU A 11 9.87 45.64 -10.88
N LEU A 12 8.68 46.10 -11.27
CA LEU A 12 7.42 45.42 -10.98
C LEU A 12 7.27 44.14 -11.83
N ILE A 13 7.66 44.18 -13.10
CA ILE A 13 7.66 42.99 -13.99
C ILE A 13 8.67 41.95 -13.52
N THR A 14 9.88 42.35 -13.11
CA THR A 14 10.86 41.39 -12.57
C THR A 14 10.40 40.80 -11.24
N THR A 15 9.72 41.57 -10.39
CA THR A 15 9.17 41.07 -9.12
C THR A 15 8.01 40.09 -9.36
N ILE A 16 7.12 40.38 -10.32
CA ILE A 16 6.05 39.46 -10.73
C ILE A 16 6.61 38.19 -11.36
N LEU A 17 7.64 38.30 -12.21
CA LEU A 17 8.27 37.14 -12.83
C LEU A 17 8.97 36.24 -11.79
N LEU A 18 9.52 36.85 -10.73
CA LEU A 18 10.18 36.16 -9.63
C LEU A 18 9.17 35.53 -8.65
N LEU A 19 7.97 36.10 -8.53
CA LEU A 19 6.85 35.48 -7.81
C LEU A 19 6.22 34.32 -8.60
N LEU A 20 6.16 34.43 -9.93
CA LEU A 20 5.57 33.39 -10.78
C LEU A 20 6.47 32.16 -10.92
N SER A 21 7.80 32.32 -10.85
CA SER A 21 8.74 31.19 -10.86
C SER A 21 8.70 30.34 -9.58
N GLY A 22 8.26 30.90 -8.45
CA GLY A 22 8.14 30.16 -7.19
C GLY A 22 7.05 29.07 -7.18
N VAL A 23 6.05 29.18 -8.06
CA VAL A 23 4.94 28.21 -8.15
C VAL A 23 5.35 26.94 -8.92
N PHE A 24 6.43 27.01 -9.70
CA PHE A 24 7.01 25.90 -10.46
C PHE A 24 8.26 25.35 -9.77
N SER A 25 8.18 25.05 -8.47
CA SER A 25 9.20 24.21 -7.86
C SER A 25 8.94 22.76 -8.31
N PRO A 26 9.89 22.06 -8.96
CA PRO A 26 9.80 20.62 -9.06
C PRO A 26 9.75 20.09 -7.62
N VAL A 27 8.73 19.30 -7.31
CA VAL A 27 8.71 18.51 -6.07
C VAL A 27 9.95 17.64 -6.13
N TYR A 28 11.01 18.07 -5.44
CA TYR A 28 12.16 17.22 -5.20
C TYR A 28 11.61 16.02 -4.44
N SER A 29 11.64 14.87 -5.10
CA SER A 29 11.46 13.57 -4.49
C SER A 29 12.39 13.51 -3.29
N GLN A 30 11.87 13.79 -2.11
CA GLN A 30 12.54 13.46 -0.86
C GLN A 30 12.62 11.94 -0.88
N SER A 31 13.80 11.42 -1.21
CA SER A 31 14.10 10.01 -0.99
C SER A 31 13.84 9.76 0.48
N VAL A 32 12.69 9.14 0.78
CA VAL A 32 12.42 8.57 2.09
C VAL A 32 13.67 7.77 2.44
N PRO A 33 14.41 8.09 3.52
CA PRO A 33 15.59 7.32 3.88
C PRO A 33 15.10 5.92 4.21
N ILE A 34 15.19 5.02 3.23
CA ILE A 34 14.91 3.61 3.39
C ILE A 34 16.01 3.10 4.31
N PRO A 35 15.67 2.54 5.49
CA PRO A 35 16.66 1.93 6.36
C PRO A 35 17.45 0.87 5.57
N SER A 36 18.77 1.01 5.49
CA SER A 36 19.61 0.01 4.86
C SER A 36 19.72 -1.21 5.78
N ILE A 37 18.95 -2.25 5.48
CA ILE A 37 19.12 -3.57 6.12
C ILE A 37 20.34 -4.22 5.47
N HIS A 38 21.50 -4.07 6.10
CA HIS A 38 22.70 -4.81 5.72
C HIS A 38 22.61 -6.24 6.29
N ILE A 39 22.24 -7.21 5.45
CA ILE A 39 22.34 -8.63 5.80
C ILE A 39 23.81 -9.03 5.62
N ALA A 40 24.62 -8.84 6.66
CA ALA A 40 25.98 -9.36 6.69
C ALA A 40 25.91 -10.86 7.00
N ILE A 41 26.11 -11.69 5.97
CA ILE A 41 26.29 -13.14 6.15
C ILE A 41 27.77 -13.33 6.51
N GLY A 42 28.09 -13.17 7.80
CA GLY A 42 29.40 -13.51 8.36
C GLY A 42 29.52 -15.01 8.62
N GLU A 43 30.74 -15.49 8.90
CA GLU A 43 30.92 -16.83 9.46
C GLU A 43 30.18 -16.91 10.80
N ALA A 44 29.25 -17.87 10.92
CA ALA A 44 28.49 -18.05 12.16
C ALA A 44 29.39 -18.67 13.23
N GLU A 45 29.77 -17.89 14.23
CA GLU A 45 30.53 -18.37 15.38
C GLU A 45 29.69 -19.28 16.29
N GLU A 46 28.35 -19.10 16.29
CA GLU A 46 27.39 -19.98 16.98
C GLU A 46 26.23 -20.44 16.08
N PRO A 47 25.76 -21.70 16.18
CA PRO A 47 24.61 -22.23 15.43
C PRO A 47 23.29 -21.43 15.59
N GLY A 48 23.16 -20.63 16.66
CA GLY A 48 21.98 -19.81 16.95
C GLY A 48 21.76 -18.65 15.97
N ASP A 49 22.83 -18.03 15.48
CA ASP A 49 22.75 -16.86 14.59
C ASP A 49 22.23 -17.21 13.19
N LEU A 50 22.53 -18.42 12.72
CA LEU A 50 21.98 -18.97 11.48
C LEU A 50 20.46 -19.15 11.59
N ALA A 51 19.96 -19.64 12.72
CA ALA A 51 18.53 -19.84 12.95
C ALA A 51 17.76 -18.50 12.98
N VAL A 52 18.34 -17.46 13.59
CA VAL A 52 17.76 -16.11 13.61
C VAL A 52 17.75 -15.50 12.21
N THR A 53 18.85 -15.61 11.47
CA THR A 53 18.96 -15.08 10.09
C THR A 53 17.95 -15.74 9.16
N LEU A 54 17.83 -17.07 9.21
CA LEU A 54 16.83 -17.81 8.44
C LEU A 54 15.40 -17.41 8.83
N LYS A 55 15.12 -17.24 10.12
CA LYS A 55 13.79 -16.80 10.60
C LYS A 55 13.42 -15.41 10.06
N ILE A 56 14.36 -14.48 10.04
CA ILE A 56 14.16 -13.14 9.47
C ILE A 56 13.93 -13.24 7.96
N LEU A 57 14.72 -14.06 7.26
CA LEU A 57 14.56 -14.32 5.83
C LEU A 57 13.15 -14.86 5.53
N PHE A 58 12.67 -15.85 6.28
CA PHE A 58 11.31 -16.36 6.12
C PHE A 58 10.25 -15.30 6.39
N LEU A 59 10.43 -14.46 7.42
CA LEU A 59 9.49 -13.40 7.74
C LEU A 59 9.36 -12.37 6.61
N ILE A 60 10.48 -11.93 6.03
CA ILE A 60 10.45 -10.97 4.91
C ILE A 60 9.83 -11.61 3.65
N THR A 61 10.07 -12.89 3.40
CA THR A 61 9.45 -13.62 2.29
C THR A 61 7.94 -13.68 2.45
N ILE A 62 7.45 -14.05 3.64
CA ILE A 62 6.02 -14.11 3.94
C ILE A 62 5.40 -12.71 3.81
N LEU A 63 6.04 -11.68 4.36
CA LEU A 63 5.54 -10.30 4.30
C LEU A 63 5.45 -9.76 2.88
N SER A 64 6.39 -10.12 2.00
CA SER A 64 6.38 -9.72 0.59
C SER A 64 5.22 -10.35 -0.20
N ILE A 65 4.86 -11.60 0.11
CA ILE A 65 3.80 -12.34 -0.60
C ILE A 65 2.42 -12.05 0.01
N ALA A 66 2.35 -11.73 1.30
CA ALA A 66 1.12 -11.42 2.04
C ALA A 66 0.13 -10.48 1.33
N PRO A 67 0.52 -9.32 0.77
CA PRO A 67 -0.43 -8.42 0.10
C PRO A 67 -1.08 -9.06 -1.13
N THR A 68 -0.33 -9.85 -1.90
CA THR A 68 -0.86 -10.54 -3.08
C THR A 68 -1.83 -11.64 -2.70
N ILE A 69 -1.52 -12.42 -1.67
CA ILE A 69 -2.42 -13.46 -1.15
C ILE A 69 -3.71 -12.82 -0.62
N LEU A 70 -3.62 -11.70 0.10
CA LEU A 70 -4.80 -10.97 0.60
C LEU A 70 -5.72 -10.58 -0.56
N ILE A 71 -5.17 -10.03 -1.64
CA ILE A 71 -5.92 -9.67 -2.84
C ILE A 71 -6.58 -10.90 -3.50
N MET A 72 -5.89 -12.04 -3.56
CA MET A 72 -6.40 -13.26 -4.20
C MET A 72 -7.45 -14.00 -3.38
N LEU A 73 -7.30 -14.04 -2.05
CA LEU A 73 -8.22 -14.72 -1.13
C LEU A 73 -9.46 -13.89 -0.80
N THR A 74 -9.56 -12.66 -1.32
CA THR A 74 -10.69 -11.77 -1.04
C THR A 74 -11.53 -11.48 -2.29
N SER A 75 -12.63 -10.74 -2.11
CA SER A 75 -13.50 -10.34 -3.22
C SER A 75 -12.87 -9.39 -4.23
N PHE A 76 -11.65 -8.88 -3.97
CA PHE A 76 -10.98 -7.91 -4.83
C PHE A 76 -10.92 -8.35 -6.28
N THR A 77 -10.49 -9.59 -6.54
CA THR A 77 -10.35 -10.12 -7.89
C THR A 77 -11.69 -10.10 -8.64
N ARG A 78 -12.79 -10.48 -7.97
CA ARG A 78 -14.14 -10.43 -8.56
C ARG A 78 -14.55 -8.99 -8.89
N MET A 79 -14.32 -8.05 -7.98
CA MET A 79 -14.68 -6.65 -8.17
C MET A 79 -13.91 -6.01 -9.33
N VAL A 80 -12.60 -6.22 -9.42
CA VAL A 80 -11.77 -5.70 -10.53
C VAL A 80 -12.22 -6.27 -11.87
N VAL A 81 -12.55 -7.55 -11.94
CA VAL A 81 -13.03 -8.19 -13.18
C VAL A 81 -14.38 -7.61 -13.61
N VAL A 82 -15.34 -7.47 -12.69
CA VAL A 82 -16.66 -6.88 -12.98
C VAL A 82 -16.51 -5.44 -13.48
N PHE A 83 -15.71 -4.61 -12.80
CA PHE A 83 -15.47 -3.24 -13.25
C PHE A 83 -14.69 -3.15 -14.56
N SER A 84 -13.79 -4.09 -14.80
CA SER A 84 -13.08 -4.18 -16.08
C SER A 84 -14.05 -4.50 -17.21
N PHE A 85 -14.98 -5.44 -17.02
CA PHE A 85 -16.01 -5.71 -18.03
C PHE A 85 -16.94 -4.53 -18.22
N LEU A 86 -17.34 -3.84 -17.14
CA LEU A 86 -18.15 -2.62 -17.23
C LEU A 86 -17.44 -1.54 -18.06
N ARG A 87 -16.14 -1.33 -17.87
CA ARG A 87 -15.33 -0.39 -18.65
C ARG A 87 -15.38 -0.71 -20.15
N HIS A 88 -15.23 -1.98 -20.52
CA HIS A 88 -15.31 -2.38 -21.93
C HIS A 88 -16.72 -2.22 -22.51
N ALA A 89 -17.75 -2.51 -21.70
CA ALA A 89 -19.14 -2.38 -22.11
C ALA A 89 -19.57 -0.93 -22.37
N MET A 90 -18.91 0.06 -21.74
CA MET A 90 -19.20 1.48 -21.96
C MET A 90 -18.73 2.02 -23.32
N GLY A 91 -17.93 1.26 -24.09
CA GLY A 91 -17.46 1.66 -25.42
C GLY A 91 -16.53 2.88 -25.44
N THR A 92 -16.17 3.43 -24.28
CA THR A 92 -15.26 4.58 -24.14
C THR A 92 -13.82 4.12 -24.08
N GLN A 93 -12.92 4.76 -24.82
CA GLN A 93 -11.59 4.19 -25.09
C GLN A 93 -10.71 4.02 -23.85
N GLN A 94 -10.77 4.89 -22.83
CA GLN A 94 -9.93 4.77 -21.63
C GLN A 94 -10.55 5.33 -20.34
N MET A 95 -11.86 5.60 -20.34
CA MET A 95 -12.57 6.02 -19.14
C MET A 95 -13.35 4.83 -18.58
N PRO A 96 -13.28 4.54 -17.27
CA PRO A 96 -12.42 5.12 -16.21
C PRO A 96 -10.96 4.58 -16.22
N PRO A 97 -9.98 5.32 -15.64
CA PRO A 97 -8.59 4.86 -15.53
C PRO A 97 -8.44 3.60 -14.69
N ASN A 98 -7.46 2.74 -14.99
CA ASN A 98 -7.19 1.51 -14.23
C ASN A 98 -6.95 1.78 -12.73
N GLN A 99 -6.28 2.88 -12.39
CA GLN A 99 -6.04 3.27 -10.99
C GLN A 99 -7.35 3.50 -10.21
N VAL A 100 -8.37 4.08 -10.86
CA VAL A 100 -9.68 4.33 -10.24
C VAL A 100 -10.42 3.01 -10.01
N ILE A 101 -10.39 2.12 -11.00
CA ILE A 101 -11.00 0.78 -10.89
C ILE A 101 -10.41 -0.01 -9.72
N ILE A 102 -9.08 -0.01 -9.61
CA ILE A 102 -8.37 -0.71 -8.53
C ILE A 102 -8.72 -0.11 -7.17
N SER A 103 -8.72 1.21 -7.06
CA SER A 103 -9.03 1.91 -5.79
C SER A 103 -10.47 1.63 -5.34
N LEU A 104 -11.42 1.70 -6.27
CA LEU A 104 -12.83 1.39 -6.00
C LEU A 104 -13.01 -0.08 -5.60
N ALA A 105 -12.35 -1.00 -6.29
CA ALA A 105 -12.40 -2.42 -5.96
C ALA A 105 -11.83 -2.71 -4.57
N LEU A 106 -10.73 -2.07 -4.18
CA LEU A 106 -10.11 -2.24 -2.87
C LEU A 106 -11.00 -1.70 -1.75
N PHE A 107 -11.57 -0.50 -1.94
CA PHE A 107 -12.51 0.08 -0.98
C PHE A 107 -13.75 -0.80 -0.77
N LEU A 108 -14.37 -1.26 -1.86
CA LEU A 108 -15.52 -2.16 -1.78
C LEU A 108 -15.16 -3.52 -1.20
N THR A 109 -13.96 -4.03 -1.46
CA THR A 109 -13.48 -5.27 -0.84
C THR A 109 -13.44 -5.15 0.67
N PHE A 110 -12.90 -4.06 1.20
CA PHE A 110 -12.87 -3.82 2.64
C PHE A 110 -14.27 -3.71 3.24
N PHE A 111 -15.20 -3.04 2.55
CA PHE A 111 -16.59 -2.96 2.98
C PHE A 111 -17.27 -4.34 3.00
N ILE A 112 -17.13 -5.12 1.93
CA ILE A 112 -17.76 -6.44 1.79
C ILE A 112 -17.13 -7.47 2.75
N MET A 113 -15.84 -7.36 3.06
CA MET A 113 -15.10 -8.28 3.93
C MET A 113 -15.21 -7.97 5.42
N THR A 114 -15.86 -6.87 5.80
CA THR A 114 -16.08 -6.50 7.21
C THR A 114 -16.59 -7.67 8.09
N PRO A 115 -17.63 -8.46 7.73
CA PRO A 115 -18.09 -9.58 8.55
C PRO A 115 -17.02 -10.67 8.75
N VAL A 116 -16.28 -11.02 7.70
CA VAL A 116 -15.21 -12.03 7.74
C VAL A 116 -14.10 -11.61 8.71
N TRP A 117 -13.69 -10.34 8.66
CA TRP A 117 -12.67 -9.83 9.59
C TRP A 117 -13.16 -9.75 11.03
N ASN A 118 -14.43 -9.40 11.24
CA ASN A 118 -15.02 -9.39 12.56
C ASN A 118 -15.03 -10.79 13.17
N GLU A 119 -15.38 -11.80 12.38
CA GLU A 119 -15.35 -13.19 12.80
C GLU A 119 -13.94 -13.67 13.14
N ILE A 120 -12.96 -13.40 12.25
CA ILE A 120 -11.55 -13.70 12.50
C ILE A 120 -11.05 -13.03 13.79
N ASN A 121 -11.41 -11.76 14.00
CA ASN A 121 -11.00 -11.01 15.18
C ASN A 121 -11.55 -11.65 16.47
N HIS A 122 -12.85 -11.95 16.52
CA HIS A 122 -13.49 -12.50 17.72
C HIS A 122 -13.12 -13.96 17.99
N ASN A 123 -13.04 -14.80 16.95
CA ASN A 123 -12.89 -16.25 17.10
C ASN A 123 -11.43 -16.72 17.08
N ALA A 124 -10.52 -15.95 16.49
CA ALA A 124 -9.11 -16.33 16.35
C ALA A 124 -8.13 -15.33 16.98
N LEU A 125 -8.19 -14.04 16.62
CA LEU A 125 -7.17 -13.08 17.08
C LEU A 125 -7.26 -12.79 18.58
N GLN A 126 -8.44 -12.41 19.09
CA GLN A 126 -8.60 -12.08 20.51
C GLN A 126 -8.26 -13.28 21.43
N PRO A 127 -8.76 -14.51 21.18
CA PRO A 127 -8.43 -15.66 22.01
C PRO A 127 -6.95 -16.08 21.89
N PHE A 128 -6.32 -15.91 20.72
CA PHE A 128 -4.89 -16.19 20.55
C PHE A 128 -4.04 -15.22 21.36
N LEU A 129 -4.36 -13.92 21.34
CA LEU A 129 -3.67 -12.91 22.15
C LEU A 129 -3.89 -13.11 23.65
N ALA A 130 -5.08 -13.57 24.05
CA ALA A 130 -5.39 -13.98 25.41
C ALA A 130 -4.75 -15.32 25.83
N LYS A 131 -4.04 -16.01 24.92
CA LYS A 131 -3.41 -17.33 25.10
C LYS A 131 -4.41 -18.46 25.43
N GLU A 132 -5.67 -18.30 25.02
CA GLU A 132 -6.73 -19.28 25.22
C GLU A 132 -6.71 -20.40 24.16
N ILE A 133 -6.11 -20.13 22.99
CA ILE A 133 -5.98 -21.10 21.89
C ILE A 133 -4.53 -21.22 21.43
N SER A 134 -4.16 -22.42 20.95
CA SER A 134 -2.86 -22.65 20.32
C SER A 134 -2.76 -21.99 18.95
N TYR A 135 -1.54 -21.77 18.46
CA TYR A 135 -1.28 -21.21 17.14
C TYR A 135 -1.95 -22.01 16.01
N GLU A 136 -1.88 -23.34 16.08
CA GLU A 136 -2.51 -24.25 15.10
C GLU A 136 -4.03 -24.08 15.07
N LYS A 137 -4.67 -23.97 16.24
CA LYS A 137 -6.11 -23.76 16.35
C LYS A 137 -6.51 -22.36 15.90
N ALA A 138 -5.69 -21.34 16.16
CA ALA A 138 -5.89 -20.00 15.64
C ALA A 138 -5.86 -19.98 14.10
N LEU A 139 -4.91 -20.66 13.47
CA LEU A 139 -4.86 -20.78 12.01
C LEU A 139 -6.09 -21.49 11.43
N ASP A 140 -6.57 -22.56 12.06
CA ASP A 140 -7.80 -23.24 11.63
C ASP A 140 -9.04 -22.32 11.73
N GLN A 141 -9.15 -21.57 12.82
CA GLN A 141 -10.24 -20.59 13.01
C GLN A 141 -10.17 -19.41 12.03
N VAL A 142 -8.97 -18.99 11.61
CA VAL A 142 -8.81 -17.97 10.54
C VAL A 142 -9.23 -18.52 9.18
N ALA A 143 -8.90 -19.79 8.89
CA ALA A 143 -9.13 -20.39 7.59
C ALA A 143 -10.62 -20.67 7.28
N LYS A 144 -11.44 -20.93 8.30
CA LYS A 144 -12.88 -21.23 8.14
C LYS A 144 -13.67 -20.12 7.45
N PRO A 145 -13.74 -18.88 7.97
CA PRO A 145 -14.55 -17.83 7.35
C PRO A 145 -14.01 -17.41 5.97
N LEU A 146 -12.71 -17.59 5.70
CA LEU A 146 -12.12 -17.38 4.37
C LEU A 146 -12.51 -18.45 3.35
N ARG A 147 -12.82 -19.67 3.78
CA ARG A 147 -13.28 -20.78 2.90
C ARG A 147 -14.78 -20.75 2.67
N GLU A 148 -15.53 -20.25 3.63
CA GLU A 148 -16.99 -20.12 3.53
C GLU A 148 -17.42 -18.94 2.65
N PHE A 149 -16.57 -17.93 2.51
CA PHE A 149 -16.75 -16.76 1.63
C PHE A 149 -16.48 -17.08 0.15
#